data_AF-A0A1L3NJV5-F1
#
_entry.id   AF-A0A1L3NJV5-F1
#
_cell.length_a   1.000
_cell.length_b   1.000
_cell.length_c   1.000
_cell.angle_alpha   90.00
_cell.angle_beta   90.00
_cell.angle_gamma   90.00
#
_symmetry.space_group_name_H-M   'P 1'
#
loop_
_entity.id
_entity.type
_entity.pdbx_description
1 polymer ?
#
loop_
_entity_poly.entity_id
_entity_poly.type
_entity_poly.pdbx_seq_one_letter_code
_entity_poly.pdbx_strand_id
1 'polypeptide(L)'
;MKILLYSFIGLLSFSLVDLLLNAAKFMYHHKYGKVVFKINKNKYKKSKVSKKEFLMTVSPFKDENNNVYLPLKYVADSLGIKLYNDDEYSIIIKVMDKNIKANEEVIFIENSSTNLNRKIDKNIRIRNNELMLPQSYIKDIFEVNIEVDNKTGEVILK
;
A
#
# COMPACT_ATOMS: atom_id res chain seq x y z
N MET A 1 -0.78 -44.64 14.59
CA MET A 1 0.29 -43.76 15.12
C MET A 1 0.88 -42.83 14.04
N LYS A 2 1.26 -43.33 12.86
CA LYS A 2 1.79 -42.50 11.76
C LYS A 2 0.86 -41.36 11.32
N ILE A 3 -0.44 -41.61 11.17
CA ILE A 3 -1.44 -40.61 10.75
C ILE A 3 -1.54 -39.45 11.74
N LEU A 4 -1.59 -39.72 13.04
CA LEU A 4 -1.62 -38.70 14.10
C LEU A 4 -0.34 -37.85 14.12
N LEU A 5 0.81 -38.48 13.87
CA LEU A 5 2.10 -37.78 13.78
C LEU A 5 2.14 -36.86 12.56
N TYR A 6 1.68 -37.32 11.39
CA TYR A 6 1.62 -36.49 10.18
C TYR A 6 0.62 -35.33 10.30
N SER A 7 -0.54 -35.54 10.95
CA SER A 7 -1.47 -34.45 11.23
C SER A 7 -0.89 -33.42 12.21
N PHE A 8 -0.15 -33.87 13.23
CA PHE A 8 0.48 -32.98 14.21
C PHE A 8 1.63 -32.17 13.59
N ILE A 9 2.47 -32.79 12.76
CA ILE A 9 3.52 -32.11 11.99
C ILE A 9 2.90 -31.13 10.99
N GLY A 10 1.80 -31.51 10.32
CA GLY A 10 1.04 -30.62 9.46
C GLY A 10 0.57 -29.36 10.20
N LEU A 11 -0.12 -29.51 11.32
CA LEU A 11 -0.58 -28.40 12.17
C LEU A 11 0.56 -27.50 12.67
N LEU A 12 1.70 -28.07 13.06
CA LEU A 12 2.90 -27.32 13.45
C LEU A 12 3.50 -26.54 12.28
N SER A 13 3.51 -27.11 11.09
CA SER A 13 4.03 -26.42 9.90
C SER A 13 3.14 -25.26 9.46
N PHE A 14 1.81 -25.42 9.53
CA PHE A 14 0.87 -24.33 9.25
C PHE A 14 1.01 -23.18 10.25
N SER A 15 1.08 -23.48 11.56
CA SER A 15 1.22 -22.44 12.58
C SER A 15 2.55 -21.69 12.49
N LEU A 16 3.63 -22.36 12.07
CA LEU A 16 4.91 -21.72 11.84
C LEU A 16 4.87 -20.76 10.64
N VAL A 17 4.20 -21.14 9.55
CA VAL A 17 4.01 -20.27 8.37
C VAL A 17 3.20 -19.03 8.74
N ASP A 18 2.09 -19.20 9.48
CA ASP A 18 1.28 -18.09 9.96
C ASP A 18 2.06 -17.15 10.88
N LEU A 19 2.87 -17.70 11.79
CA LEU A 19 3.73 -16.91 12.67
C LEU A 19 4.76 -16.10 11.89
N LEU A 20 5.42 -16.71 10.90
CA LEU A 20 6.41 -16.05 10.04
C LEU A 20 5.77 -14.94 9.20
N LEU A 21 4.57 -15.17 8.65
CA LEU A 21 3.82 -14.17 7.89
C LEU A 21 3.44 -12.98 8.78
N ASN A 22 2.95 -13.24 10.00
CA ASN A 22 2.61 -12.19 10.96
C ASN A 22 3.85 -11.41 11.43
N ALA A 23 4.99 -12.08 11.65
CA ALA A 23 6.24 -11.42 11.97
C ALA A 23 6.75 -10.54 10.81
N ALA A 24 6.63 -11.01 9.57
CA ALA A 24 6.97 -10.22 8.38
C ALA A 24 6.08 -8.98 8.23
N LYS A 25 4.76 -9.11 8.47
CA LYS A 25 3.83 -7.97 8.52
C LYS A 25 4.25 -6.97 9.59
N PHE A 26 4.51 -7.45 10.81
CA PHE A 26 4.94 -6.59 11.91
C PHE A 26 6.23 -5.83 11.58
N MET A 27 7.25 -6.53 11.04
CA MET A 27 8.51 -5.91 10.63
C MET A 27 8.31 -4.89 9.49
N TYR A 28 7.43 -5.18 8.52
CA TYR A 28 7.07 -4.25 7.46
C TYR A 28 6.47 -2.96 8.05
N HIS A 29 5.44 -3.05 8.88
CA HIS A 29 4.84 -1.88 9.53
C HIS A 29 5.82 -1.10 10.42
N HIS A 30 6.69 -1.79 11.15
CA HIS A 30 7.66 -1.16 12.03
C HIS A 30 8.81 -0.47 11.26
N LYS A 31 9.29 -1.07 10.16
CA LYS A 31 10.41 -0.54 9.36
C LYS A 31 10.00 0.64 8.49
N TYR A 32 8.76 0.66 7.99
CA TYR A 32 8.29 1.66 7.02
C TYR A 32 7.46 2.79 7.63
N GLY A 33 7.46 2.88 8.98
CA GLY A 33 7.41 4.12 9.76
C GLY A 33 6.51 5.24 9.22
N LYS A 34 5.31 5.34 9.79
CA LYS A 34 4.44 6.53 9.83
C LYS A 34 4.68 7.60 8.75
N VAL A 35 4.21 7.40 7.53
CA VAL A 35 4.25 8.45 6.50
C VAL A 35 3.13 9.46 6.72
N VAL A 36 3.42 10.74 6.56
CA VAL A 36 2.44 11.83 6.67
C VAL A 36 2.39 12.61 5.36
N PHE A 37 1.26 12.50 4.69
CA PHE A 37 0.88 13.35 3.57
C PHE A 37 0.04 14.52 4.08
N LYS A 38 0.04 15.63 3.35
CA LYS A 38 -0.85 16.76 3.66
C LYS A 38 -1.71 17.08 2.45
N ILE A 39 -3.03 17.11 2.68
CA ILE A 39 -4.02 17.41 1.65
C ILE A 39 -3.74 18.81 1.07
N ASN A 40 -3.86 18.92 -0.25
CA ASN A 40 -3.58 20.12 -1.05
C ASN A 40 -2.14 20.65 -0.90
N LYS A 41 -1.20 19.82 -0.44
CA LYS A 41 0.23 20.12 -0.47
C LYS A 41 0.98 19.04 -1.24
N ASN A 42 1.88 19.47 -2.10
CA ASN A 42 2.72 18.63 -2.94
C ASN A 42 3.97 18.12 -2.19
N LYS A 43 3.82 17.79 -0.91
CA LYS A 43 4.93 17.30 -0.08
C LYS A 43 4.47 16.29 0.97
N TYR A 44 5.38 15.40 1.36
CA TYR A 44 5.15 14.39 2.39
C TYR A 44 6.34 14.27 3.35
N LYS A 45 6.14 13.62 4.49
CA LYS A 45 7.17 13.30 5.50
C LYS A 45 7.14 11.82 5.82
N LYS A 46 8.29 11.19 6.06
CA LYS A 46 8.35 9.78 6.52
C LYS A 46 8.12 9.59 8.02
N SER A 47 7.85 10.66 8.77
CA SER A 47 7.50 10.61 10.20
C SER A 47 6.89 11.95 10.62
N LYS A 48 5.94 11.92 11.56
CA LYS A 48 5.38 13.14 12.17
C LYS A 48 6.45 13.96 12.92
N VAL A 49 7.45 13.28 13.48
CA VAL A 49 8.55 13.91 14.23
C VAL A 49 9.64 14.44 13.28
N SER A 50 9.77 13.85 12.10
CA SER A 50 10.78 14.28 11.14
C SER A 50 10.46 15.66 10.58
N LYS A 51 11.50 16.50 10.51
CA LYS A 51 11.42 17.80 9.83
C LYS A 51 11.69 17.69 8.32
N LYS A 52 12.26 16.57 7.85
CA LYS A 52 12.58 16.38 6.43
C LYS A 52 11.30 16.17 5.62
N GLU A 53 11.11 17.03 4.63
CA GLU A 53 10.01 16.97 3.67
C GLU A 53 10.53 16.51 2.32
N PHE A 54 9.70 15.75 1.61
CA PHE A 54 9.94 15.26 0.26
C PHE A 54 8.90 15.87 -0.67
N LEU A 55 9.32 16.27 -1.87
CA LEU A 55 8.46 16.91 -2.85
C LEU A 55 7.75 15.88 -3.72
N MET A 56 6.57 16.24 -4.20
CA MET A 56 5.75 15.49 -5.15
C MET A 56 5.34 16.40 -6.30
N THR A 57 5.05 15.83 -7.46
CA THR A 57 4.51 16.56 -8.62
C THR A 57 2.99 16.76 -8.55
N VAL A 58 2.32 16.02 -7.67
CA VAL A 58 0.87 16.11 -7.44
C VAL A 58 0.58 16.10 -5.94
N SER A 59 -0.45 16.85 -5.54
CA SER A 59 -0.91 16.90 -4.15
C SER A 59 -2.10 15.96 -3.92
N PRO A 60 -2.16 15.27 -2.76
CA PRO A 60 -3.38 14.60 -2.30
C PRO A 60 -4.56 15.57 -2.26
N PHE A 61 -5.77 15.08 -2.51
CA PHE A 61 -6.98 15.90 -2.50
C PHE A 61 -8.16 15.15 -1.91
N LYS A 62 -9.23 15.87 -1.58
CA LYS A 62 -10.54 15.29 -1.25
C LYS A 62 -11.48 15.41 -2.45
N ASP A 63 -12.29 14.39 -2.69
CA ASP A 63 -13.42 14.51 -3.60
C ASP A 63 -14.65 15.15 -2.92
N GLU A 64 -15.73 15.28 -3.67
CA GLU A 64 -17.02 15.83 -3.21
C GLU A 64 -17.63 15.03 -2.05
N ASN A 65 -17.29 13.75 -1.94
CA ASN A 65 -17.74 12.84 -0.88
C ASN A 65 -16.75 12.78 0.30
N ASN A 66 -15.80 13.71 0.37
CA ASN A 66 -14.72 13.73 1.37
C ASN A 66 -13.76 12.53 1.35
N ASN A 67 -13.76 11.71 0.29
CA ASN A 67 -12.76 10.66 0.14
C ASN A 67 -11.41 11.29 -0.17
N VAL A 68 -10.40 10.90 0.60
CA VAL A 68 -9.02 11.33 0.37
C VAL A 68 -8.40 10.47 -0.73
N TYR A 69 -7.87 11.12 -1.75
CA TYR A 69 -7.09 10.51 -2.82
C TYR A 69 -5.61 10.77 -2.62
N LEU A 70 -4.82 9.70 -2.69
CA LEU A 70 -3.37 9.73 -2.54
C LEU A 70 -2.68 9.26 -3.84
N PRO A 71 -1.51 9.82 -4.15
CA PRO A 71 -0.73 9.41 -5.31
C PRO A 71 -0.02 8.06 -5.10
N LEU A 72 -0.26 7.10 -6.00
CA LEU A 72 0.18 5.71 -5.86
C LEU A 72 1.71 5.57 -5.78
N LYS A 73 2.46 6.17 -6.71
CA LYS A 73 3.93 6.07 -6.79
C LYS A 73 4.59 6.67 -5.55
N TYR A 74 4.12 7.84 -5.13
CA TYR A 74 4.67 8.51 -3.94
C TYR A 74 4.31 7.78 -2.65
N VAL A 75 3.14 7.14 -2.57
CA VAL A 75 2.83 6.23 -1.46
C VAL A 75 3.82 5.07 -1.44
N ALA A 76 4.03 4.38 -2.56
CA ALA A 76 4.98 3.27 -2.63
C ALA A 76 6.42 3.71 -2.25
N ASP A 77 6.93 4.79 -2.84
CA ASP A 77 8.25 5.34 -2.54
C ASP A 77 8.40 5.77 -1.07
N SER A 78 7.35 6.40 -0.52
CA SER A 78 7.36 6.83 0.88
C SER A 78 7.50 5.66 1.85
N LEU A 79 6.85 4.53 1.52
CA LEU A 79 6.93 3.25 2.23
C LEU A 79 8.19 2.45 1.86
N GLY A 80 9.09 3.00 1.04
CA GLY A 80 10.35 2.35 0.66
C GLY A 80 10.17 1.15 -0.28
N ILE A 81 9.03 1.07 -0.96
CA ILE A 81 8.71 0.00 -1.91
C ILE A 81 9.31 0.36 -3.27
N LYS A 82 9.94 -0.63 -3.90
CA LYS A 82 10.52 -0.47 -5.23
C LYS A 82 9.43 -0.46 -6.30
N LEU A 83 9.53 0.52 -7.19
CA LEU A 83 8.73 0.65 -8.40
C LEU A 83 9.54 0.12 -9.58
N TYR A 84 8.90 -0.64 -10.47
CA TYR A 84 9.48 -1.09 -11.73
C TYR A 84 8.63 -0.52 -12.85
N ASN A 85 9.26 0.03 -13.88
CA ASN A 85 8.54 0.46 -15.08
C ASN A 85 8.33 -0.75 -15.98
N ASP A 86 7.20 -0.76 -16.67
CA ASP A 86 6.81 -1.80 -17.60
C ASP A 86 6.12 -1.14 -18.81
N ASP A 87 6.40 -1.64 -20.00
CA ASP A 87 5.93 -1.03 -21.25
C ASP A 87 4.41 -1.22 -21.45
N GLU A 88 3.83 -2.28 -20.90
CA GLU A 88 2.40 -2.60 -21.03
C GLU A 88 1.58 -2.00 -19.88
N TYR A 89 2.13 -2.04 -18.66
CA TYR A 89 1.41 -1.68 -17.44
C TYR A 89 1.84 -0.36 -16.82
N SER A 90 2.70 0.45 -17.44
CA SER A 90 3.31 1.67 -16.90
C SER A 90 4.15 1.47 -15.63
N ILE A 91 3.59 0.84 -14.59
CA ILE A 91 4.24 0.54 -13.30
C ILE A 91 3.85 -0.83 -12.76
N ILE A 92 4.86 -1.49 -12.19
CA ILE A 92 4.74 -2.68 -11.34
C ILE A 92 5.23 -2.34 -9.93
N ILE A 93 4.44 -2.70 -8.93
CA ILE A 93 4.72 -2.53 -7.50
C ILE A 93 4.66 -3.89 -6.82
N LYS A 94 5.72 -4.27 -6.10
CA LYS A 94 5.76 -5.53 -5.33
C LYS A 94 5.63 -5.23 -3.84
N VAL A 95 4.53 -5.65 -3.24
CA VAL A 95 4.23 -5.43 -1.83
C VAL A 95 3.93 -6.77 -1.17
N MET A 96 4.81 -7.23 -0.28
CA MET A 96 4.65 -8.53 0.38
C MET A 96 4.45 -9.68 -0.62
N ASP A 97 3.27 -10.31 -0.61
CA ASP A 97 2.83 -11.38 -1.50
C ASP A 97 1.95 -10.86 -2.67
N LYS A 98 1.83 -9.55 -2.82
CA LYS A 98 1.06 -8.89 -3.87
C LYS A 98 1.98 -8.38 -4.97
N ASN A 99 1.62 -8.72 -6.20
CA ASN A 99 2.15 -8.13 -7.41
C ASN A 99 1.08 -7.20 -8.00
N ILE A 100 1.36 -5.89 -8.00
CA ILE A 100 0.43 -4.88 -8.48
C ILE A 100 0.94 -4.35 -9.81
N LYS A 101 0.11 -4.42 -10.85
CA LYS A 101 0.38 -3.86 -12.18
C LYS A 101 -0.65 -2.77 -12.45
N ALA A 102 -0.20 -1.56 -12.78
CA ALA A 102 -1.07 -0.38 -12.75
C ALA A 102 -0.83 0.56 -13.94
N ASN A 103 -1.73 0.53 -14.92
CA ASN A 103 -1.73 1.49 -16.03
C ASN A 103 -2.69 2.65 -15.74
N GLU A 104 -2.89 3.54 -16.71
CA GLU A 104 -3.73 4.75 -16.55
C GLU A 104 -5.19 4.44 -16.21
N GLU A 105 -5.71 3.29 -16.63
CA GLU A 105 -7.14 2.94 -16.54
C GLU A 105 -7.45 1.87 -15.50
N VAL A 106 -6.52 0.96 -15.25
CA VAL A 106 -6.75 -0.25 -14.45
C VAL A 106 -5.55 -0.63 -13.59
N ILE A 107 -5.87 -1.13 -12.41
CA ILE A 107 -4.91 -1.78 -11.51
C ILE A 107 -5.28 -3.25 -11.36
N PHE A 108 -4.33 -4.13 -11.67
CA PHE A 108 -4.38 -5.56 -11.43
C PHE A 108 -3.57 -5.90 -10.19
N ILE A 109 -4.15 -6.69 -9.30
CA ILE A 109 -3.52 -7.16 -8.07
C ILE A 109 -3.57 -8.68 -8.09
N GLU A 110 -2.40 -9.30 -8.12
CA GLU A 110 -2.21 -10.75 -8.02
C GLU A 110 -1.63 -11.06 -6.65
N ASN A 111 -2.30 -11.94 -5.88
CA ASN A 111 -1.81 -12.39 -4.58
C ASN A 111 -1.23 -13.80 -4.70
N SER A 112 0.09 -13.93 -4.55
CA SER A 112 0.79 -15.21 -4.74
C SER A 112 0.50 -16.24 -3.64
N SER A 113 0.07 -15.80 -2.44
CA SER A 113 -0.24 -16.72 -1.34
C SER A 113 -1.60 -17.39 -1.48
N THR A 114 -2.55 -16.70 -2.10
CA THR A 114 -3.97 -17.13 -2.19
C THR A 114 -4.42 -17.46 -3.62
N ASN A 115 -3.62 -17.12 -4.63
CA ASN A 115 -4.00 -17.16 -6.05
C ASN A 115 -5.26 -16.34 -6.39
N LEU A 116 -5.64 -15.41 -5.52
CA LEU A 116 -6.74 -14.50 -5.78
C LEU A 116 -6.26 -13.31 -6.60
N ASN A 117 -6.94 -13.09 -7.71
CA ASN A 117 -6.70 -11.97 -8.61
C ASN A 117 -7.83 -10.98 -8.49
N ARG A 118 -7.48 -9.70 -8.38
CA ARG A 118 -8.42 -8.59 -8.30
C ARG A 118 -8.09 -7.52 -9.32
N LYS A 119 -9.14 -6.97 -9.92
CA LYS A 119 -9.08 -5.81 -10.80
C LYS A 119 -9.73 -4.61 -10.11
N ILE A 120 -9.11 -3.44 -10.23
CA ILE A 120 -9.66 -2.15 -9.86
C ILE A 120 -9.69 -1.29 -11.11
N ASP A 121 -10.89 -0.94 -11.58
CA ASP A 121 -11.13 -0.12 -12.77
C ASP A 121 -12.16 1.01 -12.50
N LYS A 122 -12.42 1.29 -11.22
CA LYS A 122 -13.32 2.35 -10.76
C LYS A 122 -12.63 3.24 -9.75
N ASN A 123 -13.06 4.49 -9.65
CA ASN A 123 -12.53 5.48 -8.71
C ASN A 123 -11.01 5.68 -8.82
N ILE A 124 -10.45 5.44 -10.00
CA ILE A 124 -9.08 5.83 -10.34
C ILE A 124 -9.17 7.23 -10.95
N ARG A 125 -8.33 8.16 -10.46
CA ARG A 125 -8.24 9.51 -11.01
C ARG A 125 -6.81 9.75 -11.47
N ILE A 126 -6.62 10.44 -12.58
CA ILE A 126 -5.29 10.80 -13.09
C ILE A 126 -5.09 12.30 -12.89
N ARG A 127 -3.95 12.69 -12.31
CA ARG A 127 -3.52 14.10 -12.20
C ARG A 127 -2.02 14.19 -12.34
N ASN A 128 -1.52 15.06 -13.22
CA ASN A 128 -0.07 15.20 -13.51
C ASN A 128 0.62 13.84 -13.76
N ASN A 129 0.02 12.99 -14.59
CA ASN A 129 0.54 11.65 -14.94
C ASN A 129 0.76 10.72 -13.73
N GLU A 130 0.01 10.95 -12.65
CA GLU A 130 0.04 10.17 -11.43
C GLU A 130 -1.34 9.56 -11.17
N LEU A 131 -1.35 8.26 -10.81
CA LEU A 131 -2.55 7.54 -10.40
C LEU A 131 -2.91 7.94 -8.98
N MET A 132 -4.09 8.55 -8.85
CA MET A 132 -4.65 8.99 -7.58
C MET A 132 -5.72 7.99 -7.16
N LEU A 133 -5.50 7.34 -6.02
CA LEU A 133 -6.40 6.31 -5.49
C LEU A 133 -7.04 6.74 -4.18
N PRO A 134 -8.31 6.37 -3.94
CA PRO A 134 -8.94 6.61 -2.65
C PRO A 134 -8.18 5.86 -1.54
N GLN A 135 -8.18 6.44 -0.35
CA GLN A 135 -7.50 5.89 0.83
C GLN A 135 -7.88 4.42 1.12
N SER A 136 -9.09 3.98 0.80
CA SER A 136 -9.52 2.60 0.97
C SER A 136 -8.71 1.62 0.11
N TYR A 137 -8.41 1.98 -1.14
CA TYR A 137 -7.56 1.17 -2.01
C TYR A 137 -6.10 1.21 -1.58
N ILE A 138 -5.60 2.36 -1.12
CA ILE A 138 -4.24 2.46 -0.57
C ILE A 138 -4.08 1.56 0.65
N LYS A 139 -5.03 1.59 1.59
CA LYS A 139 -5.05 0.71 2.77
C LYS A 139 -4.98 -0.76 2.36
N ASP A 140 -5.77 -1.16 1.38
CA ASP A 140 -5.86 -2.55 0.91
C ASP A 140 -4.60 -3.01 0.16
N ILE A 141 -4.10 -2.20 -0.78
CA ILE A 141 -2.92 -2.51 -1.58
C ILE A 141 -1.67 -2.64 -0.70
N PHE A 142 -1.44 -1.65 0.17
CA PHE A 142 -0.20 -1.54 0.95
C PHE A 142 -0.29 -2.18 2.34
N GLU A 143 -1.46 -2.72 2.70
CA GLU A 143 -1.79 -3.27 4.02
C GLU A 143 -1.62 -2.31 5.20
N VAL A 144 -1.56 -1.00 4.96
CA VAL A 144 -1.34 0.03 5.99
C VAL A 144 -2.63 0.57 6.60
N ASN A 145 -2.57 0.96 7.86
CA ASN A 145 -3.61 1.76 8.49
C ASN A 145 -3.52 3.21 8.02
N ILE A 146 -4.68 3.83 7.73
CA ILE A 146 -4.74 5.22 7.31
C ILE A 146 -5.61 6.01 8.29
N GLU A 147 -5.04 7.05 8.87
CA GLU A 147 -5.73 8.01 9.72
C GLU A 147 -5.76 9.37 9.02
N VAL A 148 -6.92 10.03 9.01
CA VAL A 148 -7.06 11.39 8.47
C VAL A 148 -7.38 12.34 9.62
N ASP A 149 -6.50 13.31 9.84
CA ASP A 149 -6.75 14.40 10.78
C ASP A 149 -7.48 15.54 10.05
N ASN A 150 -8.78 15.64 10.30
CA ASN A 150 -9.62 16.65 9.68
C ASN A 150 -9.28 18.09 10.09
N LYS A 151 -8.60 18.31 11.23
CA LYS A 151 -8.20 19.67 11.67
C LYS A 151 -6.97 20.14 10.92
N THR A 152 -5.99 19.26 10.73
CA THR A 152 -4.69 19.63 10.15
C THR A 152 -4.58 19.32 8.66
N GLY A 153 -5.50 18.51 8.13
CA GLY A 153 -5.47 17.99 6.76
C GLY A 153 -4.36 16.95 6.55
N GLU A 154 -3.85 16.36 7.63
CA GLU A 154 -2.81 15.33 7.59
C GLU A 154 -3.43 13.96 7.32
N VAL A 155 -2.78 13.18 6.45
CA VAL A 155 -3.13 11.79 6.13
C VAL A 155 -1.94 10.95 6.52
N ILE A 156 -2.15 10.05 7.48
CA ILE A 156 -1.10 9.33 8.18
C ILE A 156 -1.22 7.85 7.84
N LEU A 157 -0.20 7.28 7.22
CA LEU A 157 -0.09 5.86 6.89
C LEU A 157 0.77 5.18 7.96
N LYS A 158 0.30 4.09 8.58
CA LYS A 158 1.01 3.33 9.64
C LYS A 158 0.99 1.83 9.35
#